data_AF-A0A453NX18-F1
#
_entry.id   AF-A0A453NX18-F1
#
_cell.length_a   1.000
_cell.length_b   1.000
_cell.length_c   1.000
_cell.angle_alpha   90.00
_cell.angle_beta   90.00
_cell.angle_gamma   90.00
#
_symmetry.space_group_name_H-M   'P 1'
#
loop_
_entity.id
_entity.type
_entity.pdbx_description
1 polymer ?
#
loop_
_entity_poly.entity_id
_entity_poly.type
_entity_poly.pdbx_seq_one_letter_code
_entity_poly.pdbx_strand_id
1 'polypeptide(L)'
;EIDYTKEAFNAEKFAENFKNMDYVKVPEIYWEYTTPQVLTMEYVPGIKINRIQQIDKLGLDRKRLGRYAVESYLEQILSHGFFHADPHPGNIAVDDANGGRLIFYDFGMMGSISPNIREGLLEVFYGVYEKDPDKVLQAMVQMGVLVPTGDMTAVRRTAQFFLDSFEERLAAQRKEREMAT
;
A
#
# COMPACT_ATOMS: atom_id res chain seq x y z
N GLU A 1 15.19 -15.73 0.75
CA GLU A 1 16.19 -14.71 1.16
C GLU A 1 17.64 -15.17 0.94
N ILE A 2 18.00 -15.73 -0.23
CA ILE A 2 19.39 -16.18 -0.50
C ILE A 2 19.88 -15.71 -1.89
N ASP A 3 19.03 -15.05 -2.67
CA ASP A 3 19.35 -14.64 -4.03
C ASP A 3 18.87 -13.20 -4.27
N TYR A 4 19.78 -12.25 -4.13
CA TYR A 4 19.52 -10.82 -4.30
C TYR A 4 19.20 -10.41 -5.74
N THR A 5 19.44 -11.27 -6.73
CA THR A 5 18.98 -10.96 -8.09
C THR A 5 17.45 -10.92 -8.18
N LYS A 6 16.75 -11.70 -7.35
CA LYS A 6 15.28 -11.66 -7.25
C LYS A 6 14.79 -10.34 -6.69
N GLU A 7 15.47 -9.83 -5.67
CA GLU A 7 15.17 -8.51 -5.09
C GLU A 7 15.45 -7.38 -6.09
N ALA A 8 16.54 -7.46 -6.86
CA ALA A 8 16.83 -6.54 -7.95
C ALA A 8 15.69 -6.50 -9.00
N PHE A 9 15.24 -7.67 -9.49
CA PHE A 9 14.11 -7.74 -10.43
C PHE A 9 12.81 -7.22 -9.82
N ASN A 10 12.58 -7.46 -8.53
CA ASN A 10 11.43 -6.91 -7.83
C ASN A 10 11.48 -5.37 -7.78
N ALA A 11 12.65 -4.81 -7.50
CA ALA A 11 12.88 -3.36 -7.48
C ALA A 11 12.59 -2.74 -8.86
N GLU A 12 13.13 -3.33 -9.93
CA GLU A 12 12.87 -2.83 -11.30
C GLU A 12 11.39 -2.91 -11.68
N LYS A 13 10.72 -4.02 -11.36
CA LYS A 13 9.28 -4.15 -11.59
C LYS A 13 8.48 -3.10 -10.81
N PHE A 14 8.86 -2.84 -9.56
CA PHE A 14 8.24 -1.79 -8.76
C PHE A 14 8.49 -0.40 -9.35
N ALA A 15 9.72 -0.11 -9.79
CA ALA A 15 10.07 1.14 -10.45
C ALA A 15 9.21 1.37 -11.70
N GLU A 16 9.02 0.35 -12.53
CA GLU A 16 8.20 0.42 -13.74
C GLU A 16 6.72 0.72 -13.43
N ASN A 17 6.17 0.11 -12.37
CA ASN A 17 4.80 0.38 -11.91
C ASN A 17 4.63 1.86 -11.52
N PHE A 18 5.64 2.45 -10.88
CA PHE A 18 5.61 3.82 -10.36
C PHE A 18 6.20 4.88 -11.31
N LYS A 19 6.56 4.54 -12.54
CA LYS A 19 7.28 5.44 -13.46
C LYS A 19 6.57 6.77 -13.76
N ASN A 20 5.25 6.82 -13.58
CA ASN A 20 4.43 8.03 -13.81
C ASN A 20 4.08 8.76 -12.50
N MET A 21 4.69 8.37 -11.37
CA MET A 21 4.40 8.89 -10.04
C MET A 21 5.64 9.52 -9.45
N ASP A 22 5.81 10.82 -9.69
CA ASP A 22 6.99 11.60 -9.28
C ASP A 22 7.21 11.66 -7.75
N TYR A 23 6.23 11.20 -6.97
CA TYR A 23 6.29 11.10 -5.51
C TYR A 23 6.80 9.74 -5.01
N VAL A 24 7.21 8.83 -5.89
CA VAL A 24 7.88 7.56 -5.54
C VAL A 24 9.24 7.48 -6.22
N LYS A 25 10.27 7.07 -5.47
CA LYS A 25 11.61 6.76 -5.97
C LYS A 25 12.00 5.34 -5.59
N VAL A 26 12.49 4.63 -6.60
CA VAL A 26 13.22 3.38 -6.46
C VAL A 26 14.65 3.64 -6.91
N PRO A 27 15.67 3.26 -6.12
CA PRO A 27 17.06 3.24 -6.56
C PRO A 27 17.25 2.42 -7.84
N GLU A 28 17.99 2.94 -8.81
CA GLU A 28 18.36 2.16 -9.99
C GLU A 28 19.28 0.99 -9.62
N ILE A 29 19.07 -0.18 -10.22
CA ILE A 29 19.92 -1.35 -9.98
C ILE A 29 21.15 -1.30 -10.87
N TYR A 30 22.34 -1.50 -10.28
CA TYR A 30 23.57 -1.67 -11.02
C TYR A 30 23.89 -3.16 -11.21
N TRP A 31 23.40 -3.73 -12.32
CA TRP A 31 23.53 -5.16 -12.62
C TRP A 31 24.97 -5.64 -12.76
N GLU A 32 25.88 -4.80 -13.25
CA GLU A 32 27.32 -5.14 -13.36
C GLU A 32 27.97 -5.43 -12.00
N TYR A 33 27.37 -4.93 -10.92
CA TYR A 33 27.84 -5.11 -9.54
C TYR A 33 26.86 -5.92 -8.69
N THR A 34 25.81 -6.48 -9.29
CA THR A 34 24.80 -7.27 -8.59
C THR A 34 25.01 -8.76 -8.86
N THR A 35 25.00 -9.54 -7.78
CA THR A 35 25.15 -10.99 -7.79
C THR A 35 24.10 -11.60 -6.85
N PRO A 36 23.92 -12.94 -6.80
CA PRO A 36 23.03 -13.55 -5.82
C PRO A 36 23.33 -13.20 -4.36
N GLN A 37 24.56 -12.79 -4.04
CA GLN A 37 25.01 -12.49 -2.67
C GLN A 37 25.29 -11.00 -2.41
N VAL A 38 25.23 -10.15 -3.43
CA VAL A 38 25.45 -8.71 -3.29
C VAL A 38 24.45 -7.97 -4.18
N LEU A 39 23.62 -7.11 -3.59
CA LEU A 39 22.77 -6.17 -4.31
C LEU A 39 23.44 -4.80 -4.36
N THR A 40 23.65 -4.27 -5.56
CA THR A 40 24.20 -2.91 -5.74
C THR A 40 23.19 -2.02 -6.45
N MET A 41 22.90 -0.87 -5.86
CA MET A 41 21.90 0.08 -6.36
C MET A 41 22.36 1.53 -6.17
N GLU A 42 21.69 2.45 -6.85
CA GLU A 42 21.88 3.90 -6.74
C GLU A 42 21.82 4.36 -5.27
N TYR A 43 22.77 5.18 -4.87
CA TYR A 43 22.69 5.85 -3.58
C TYR A 43 21.71 7.03 -3.65
N VAL A 44 20.51 6.83 -3.10
CA VAL A 44 19.51 7.89 -2.96
C VAL A 44 19.51 8.39 -1.51
N PRO A 45 19.92 9.63 -1.21
CA PRO A 45 19.87 10.16 0.15
C PRO A 45 18.43 10.48 0.57
N GLY A 46 18.09 10.19 1.83
CA GLY A 46 16.76 10.46 2.36
C GLY A 46 16.71 10.38 3.88
N ILE A 47 15.63 10.93 4.45
CA ILE A 47 15.33 10.88 5.88
C ILE A 47 14.34 9.75 6.12
N LYS A 48 14.67 8.80 7.00
CA LYS A 48 13.74 7.70 7.34
C LYS A 48 12.37 8.23 7.72
N ILE A 49 11.30 7.63 7.20
CA ILE A 49 9.93 8.13 7.34
C ILE A 49 9.46 8.27 8.79
N ASN A 50 10.07 7.51 9.72
CA ASN A 50 9.79 7.58 11.15
C ASN A 50 10.54 8.71 11.91
N ARG A 51 11.42 9.48 11.24
CA ARG A 51 12.18 10.58 11.85
C ARG A 51 11.44 11.91 11.72
N ILE A 52 10.26 12.00 12.34
CA ILE A 52 9.33 13.13 12.22
C ILE A 52 9.99 14.50 12.44
N GLN A 53 10.81 14.64 13.48
CA GLN A 53 11.49 15.92 13.79
C GLN A 53 12.44 16.37 12.69
N GLN A 54 13.06 15.44 11.95
CA GLN A 54 13.95 15.77 10.85
C GLN A 54 13.17 16.14 9.59
N ILE A 55 12.05 15.45 9.35
CA ILE A 55 11.10 15.77 8.27
C ILE A 55 10.52 17.18 8.48
N ASP A 56 10.16 17.53 9.72
CA ASP A 56 9.68 18.87 10.07
C ASP A 56 10.74 19.95 9.77
N LYS A 57 12.03 19.65 10.00
CA LYS A 57 13.14 20.56 9.67
C LYS A 57 13.37 20.75 8.17
N LEU A 58 13.02 19.75 7.35
CA LEU A 58 13.01 19.89 5.88
C LEU A 58 11.82 20.73 5.38
N GLY A 59 10.86 21.08 6.25
CA GLY A 59 9.68 21.83 5.86
C GLY A 59 8.68 21.03 5.02
N LEU A 60 8.75 19.70 5.05
CA LEU A 60 7.86 18.84 4.28
C LEU A 60 6.48 18.73 4.92
N ASP A 61 5.44 18.74 4.09
CA ASP A 61 4.07 18.51 4.55
C ASP A 61 3.86 17.02 4.88
N ARG A 62 3.86 16.71 6.17
CA ARG A 62 3.60 15.36 6.67
C ARG A 62 2.23 14.79 6.27
N LYS A 63 1.21 15.64 6.12
CA LYS A 63 -0.11 15.18 5.67
C LYS A 63 -0.04 14.71 4.22
N ARG A 64 0.69 15.46 3.38
CA ARG A 64 0.95 15.07 2.00
C ARG A 64 1.77 13.78 1.90
N LEU A 65 2.84 13.65 2.68
CA LEU A 65 3.64 12.41 2.73
C LEU A 65 2.82 11.20 3.20
N GLY A 66 1.98 11.37 4.23
CA GLY A 66 1.07 10.33 4.69
C GLY A 66 0.06 9.93 3.62
N ARG A 67 -0.48 10.90 2.87
CA ARG A 67 -1.36 10.63 1.72
C ARG A 67 -0.62 9.82 0.64
N TYR A 68 0.58 10.23 0.26
CA TYR A 68 1.41 9.50 -0.71
C TYR A 68 1.74 8.07 -0.26
N ALA A 69 1.97 7.86 1.04
CA ALA A 69 2.20 6.51 1.56
C ALA A 69 0.96 5.64 1.33
N VAL A 70 -0.24 6.12 1.70
CA VAL A 70 -1.48 5.38 1.49
C VAL A 70 -1.78 5.18 0.00
N GLU A 71 -1.68 6.24 -0.81
CA GLU A 71 -1.90 6.17 -2.26
C GLU A 71 -0.97 5.16 -2.94
N SER A 72 0.32 5.14 -2.56
CA SER A 72 1.26 4.16 -3.12
C SER A 72 0.92 2.71 -2.74
N TYR A 73 0.41 2.43 -1.52
CA TYR A 73 -0.06 1.08 -1.18
C TYR A 73 -1.33 0.69 -1.93
N LEU A 74 -2.27 1.62 -2.07
CA LEU A 74 -3.48 1.37 -2.85
C LEU A 74 -3.14 1.08 -4.31
N GLU A 75 -2.22 1.84 -4.90
CA GLU A 75 -1.78 1.63 -6.28
C GLU A 75 -1.10 0.26 -6.46
N GLN A 76 -0.22 -0.12 -5.54
CA GLN A 76 0.43 -1.44 -5.53
C GLN A 76 -0.58 -2.59 -5.57
N ILE A 77 -1.61 -2.52 -4.71
CA ILE A 77 -2.59 -3.59 -4.53
C ILE A 77 -3.63 -3.56 -5.65
N LEU A 78 -4.28 -2.42 -5.87
CA LEU A 78 -5.48 -2.28 -6.69
C LEU A 78 -5.18 -2.03 -8.16
N SER A 79 -4.08 -1.35 -8.49
CA SER A 79 -3.72 -1.03 -9.88
C SER A 79 -2.76 -2.08 -10.44
N HIS A 80 -1.70 -2.40 -9.70
CA HIS A 80 -0.65 -3.29 -10.20
C HIS A 80 -0.79 -4.75 -9.77
N GLY A 81 -1.42 -5.01 -8.62
CA GLY A 81 -1.43 -6.34 -8.00
C GLY A 81 -0.02 -6.82 -7.64
N PHE A 82 0.93 -5.90 -7.45
CA PHE A 82 2.31 -6.18 -7.04
C PHE A 82 2.67 -5.23 -5.91
N PHE A 83 2.87 -5.77 -4.72
CA PHE A 83 2.86 -4.99 -3.49
C PHE A 83 3.98 -5.37 -2.55
N HIS A 84 4.42 -4.39 -1.75
CA HIS A 84 5.41 -4.58 -0.71
C HIS A 84 4.74 -5.25 0.49
N ALA A 85 5.14 -6.48 0.79
CA ALA A 85 4.50 -7.32 1.79
C ALA A 85 4.94 -7.00 3.24
N ASP A 86 6.12 -6.39 3.42
CA ASP A 86 6.59 -5.91 4.72
C ASP A 86 7.03 -4.43 4.68
N PRO A 87 6.09 -3.48 4.69
CA PRO A 87 6.38 -2.06 4.51
C PRO A 87 6.94 -1.40 5.76
N HIS A 88 8.03 -1.96 6.29
CA HIS A 88 8.62 -1.50 7.53
C HIS A 88 9.17 -0.07 7.36
N PRO A 89 8.91 0.86 8.32
CA PRO A 89 9.42 2.23 8.25
C PRO A 89 10.95 2.35 8.13
N GLY A 90 11.69 1.26 8.39
CA GLY A 90 13.13 1.19 8.18
C GLY A 90 13.56 1.20 6.71
N ASN A 91 12.68 0.77 5.81
CA ASN A 91 12.93 0.57 4.37
C ASN A 91 12.38 1.71 3.50
N ILE A 92 11.74 2.69 4.15
CA ILE A 92 11.14 3.86 3.49
C ILE A 92 11.79 5.12 4.04
N ALA A 93 12.33 5.94 3.16
CA ALA A 93 12.75 7.31 3.46
C ALA A 93 11.94 8.33 2.67
N VAL A 94 12.18 9.59 2.98
CA VAL A 94 11.65 10.73 2.26
C VAL A 94 12.75 11.72 1.93
N ASP A 95 12.65 12.37 0.79
CA ASP A 95 13.47 13.52 0.43
C ASP A 95 12.57 14.73 0.08
N ASP A 96 13.19 15.87 -0.19
CA ASP A 96 12.50 17.12 -0.55
C ASP A 96 12.28 17.29 -2.06
N ALA A 97 12.67 16.30 -2.88
CA ALA A 97 12.40 16.32 -4.30
C ALA A 97 10.89 16.35 -4.55
N ASN A 98 10.46 17.10 -5.57
CA ASN A 98 9.05 17.22 -5.98
C ASN A 98 8.09 17.68 -4.85
N GLY A 99 8.62 18.34 -3.82
CA GLY A 99 7.85 18.79 -2.65
C GLY A 99 7.51 17.66 -1.66
N GLY A 100 8.30 16.58 -1.65
CA GLY A 100 8.16 15.43 -0.77
C GLY A 100 7.93 14.15 -1.55
N ARG A 101 8.94 13.28 -1.62
CA ARG A 101 8.89 11.99 -2.31
C ARG A 101 9.23 10.84 -1.37
N LEU A 102 8.58 9.70 -1.56
CA LEU A 102 8.85 8.45 -0.86
C LEU A 102 9.98 7.70 -1.58
N ILE A 103 10.94 7.19 -0.84
CA ILE A 103 12.04 6.38 -1.36
C ILE A 103 11.93 4.98 -0.75
N PHE A 104 11.87 3.96 -1.59
CA PHE A 104 11.82 2.54 -1.17
C PHE A 104 13.18 1.88 -1.42
N TYR A 105 13.73 1.21 -0.41
CA TYR A 105 15.06 0.59 -0.49
C TYR A 105 15.08 -0.94 -0.43
N ASP A 106 14.01 -1.56 0.05
CA ASP A 106 13.93 -3.01 0.25
C ASP A 106 12.83 -3.55 -0.64
N PHE A 107 13.14 -4.62 -1.37
CA PHE A 107 12.19 -5.32 -2.23
C PHE A 107 12.31 -6.84 -2.04
N GLY A 108 12.86 -7.27 -0.90
CA GLY A 108 13.07 -8.67 -0.55
C GLY A 108 11.75 -9.40 -0.31
N MET A 109 10.74 -8.68 0.19
CA MET A 109 9.40 -9.18 0.46
C MET A 109 8.34 -8.50 -0.41
N MET A 110 8.20 -8.99 -1.64
CA MET A 110 7.14 -8.59 -2.56
C MET A 110 6.10 -9.70 -2.76
N GLY A 111 4.84 -9.30 -2.80
CA GLY A 111 3.70 -10.17 -3.10
C GLY A 111 3.09 -9.85 -4.47
N SER A 112 2.38 -10.83 -5.04
CA SER A 112 1.56 -10.62 -6.23
C SER A 112 0.13 -11.12 -5.97
N ILE A 113 -0.85 -10.38 -6.48
CA ILE A 113 -2.26 -10.68 -6.38
C ILE A 113 -2.77 -11.00 -7.78
N SER A 114 -3.55 -12.07 -7.91
CA SER A 114 -4.15 -12.43 -9.20
C SER A 114 -5.20 -11.38 -9.61
N PRO A 115 -5.45 -11.19 -10.92
CA PRO A 115 -6.45 -10.25 -11.39
C PRO A 115 -7.85 -10.45 -10.76
N ASN A 116 -8.27 -11.71 -10.58
CA ASN A 116 -9.55 -12.03 -9.94
C ASN A 116 -9.62 -11.55 -8.49
N ILE A 117 -8.55 -11.73 -7.71
CA ILE A 117 -8.51 -11.24 -6.33
C ILE A 117 -8.49 -9.71 -6.33
N ARG A 118 -7.75 -9.07 -7.24
CA ARG A 118 -7.68 -7.61 -7.36
C ARG A 118 -9.04 -6.99 -7.70
N GLU A 119 -9.75 -7.56 -8.67
CA GLU A 119 -11.12 -7.17 -9.02
C GLU A 119 -12.07 -7.35 -7.82
N GLY A 120 -12.02 -8.51 -7.16
CA GLY A 120 -12.82 -8.74 -5.96
C GLY A 120 -12.50 -7.76 -4.82
N LEU A 121 -11.24 -7.36 -4.63
CA LEU A 121 -10.87 -6.33 -3.65
C LEU A 121 -11.50 -4.97 -4.01
N LEU A 122 -11.50 -4.58 -5.28
CA LEU A 122 -12.17 -3.37 -5.75
C LEU A 122 -13.68 -3.43 -5.49
N GLU A 123 -14.32 -4.57 -5.75
CA GLU A 123 -15.74 -4.78 -5.45
C GLU A 123 -16.04 -4.71 -3.95
N VAL A 124 -15.15 -5.21 -3.08
CA VAL A 124 -15.27 -5.00 -1.63
C VAL A 124 -15.21 -3.51 -1.29
N PHE A 125 -14.28 -2.76 -1.87
CA PHE A 125 -14.20 -1.31 -1.65
C PHE A 125 -15.49 -0.59 -2.07
N TYR A 126 -16.06 -0.94 -3.22
CA TYR A 126 -17.35 -0.39 -3.66
C TYR A 126 -18.49 -0.80 -2.74
N GLY A 127 -18.57 -2.06 -2.32
CA GLY A 127 -19.58 -2.54 -1.36
C GLY A 127 -19.51 -1.81 -0.02
N VAL A 128 -18.31 -1.56 0.49
CA VAL A 128 -18.11 -0.76 1.72
C VAL A 128 -18.54 0.69 1.50
N TYR A 129 -18.17 1.29 0.37
CA TYR A 129 -18.53 2.67 0.05
C TYR A 129 -20.04 2.87 -0.11
N GLU A 130 -20.71 1.92 -0.76
CA GLU A 130 -22.17 1.94 -0.99
C GLU A 130 -22.98 1.39 0.19
N LYS A 131 -22.31 0.86 1.21
CA LYS A 131 -22.92 0.27 2.41
C LYS A 131 -23.78 -0.96 2.08
N ASP A 132 -23.34 -1.72 1.09
CA ASP A 132 -24.04 -2.90 0.59
C ASP A 132 -23.34 -4.18 1.08
N PRO A 133 -23.85 -4.85 2.14
CA PRO A 133 -23.25 -6.08 2.64
C PRO A 133 -23.32 -7.21 1.60
N ASP A 134 -24.31 -7.21 0.70
CA ASP A 134 -24.46 -8.26 -0.30
C ASP A 134 -23.37 -8.15 -1.37
N LYS A 135 -23.00 -6.92 -1.77
CA LYS A 135 -21.84 -6.68 -2.65
C LYS A 135 -20.54 -7.16 -2.00
N VAL A 136 -20.33 -6.85 -0.73
CA VAL A 136 -19.15 -7.33 0.01
C VAL A 136 -19.10 -8.86 0.04
N LEU A 137 -20.22 -9.52 0.33
CA LEU A 137 -20.30 -10.98 0.33
C LEU A 137 -20.04 -11.58 -1.06
N GLN A 138 -20.64 -11.03 -2.11
CA GLN A 138 -20.43 -11.49 -3.49
C GLN A 138 -18.96 -11.36 -3.90
N ALA A 139 -18.32 -10.25 -3.57
CA ALA A 139 -16.91 -10.02 -3.81
C ALA A 139 -16.04 -11.05 -3.06
N MET A 140 -16.36 -11.36 -1.80
CA MET A 140 -15.67 -12.41 -1.03
C MET A 140 -15.83 -13.80 -1.65
N VAL A 141 -16.99 -14.11 -2.23
CA VAL A 141 -17.23 -15.35 -2.97
C VAL A 141 -16.41 -15.38 -4.25
N GLN A 142 -16.39 -14.29 -5.02
CA GLN A 142 -15.59 -14.17 -6.24
C GLN A 142 -14.10 -14.40 -5.98
N MET A 143 -13.59 -13.86 -4.87
CA MET A 143 -12.19 -14.07 -4.46
C MET A 143 -11.91 -15.49 -3.94
N GLY A 144 -12.94 -16.31 -3.72
CA GLY A 144 -12.82 -17.65 -3.13
C GLY A 144 -12.54 -17.63 -1.63
N VAL A 145 -12.66 -16.47 -0.97
CA VAL A 145 -12.51 -16.32 0.49
C VAL A 145 -13.72 -16.92 1.21
N LEU A 146 -14.89 -16.82 0.58
CA LEU A 146 -16.15 -17.30 1.12
C LEU A 146 -16.75 -18.36 0.19
N VAL A 147 -17.07 -19.53 0.75
CA VAL A 147 -17.81 -20.56 0.01
C VAL A 147 -19.30 -20.37 0.28
N PRO A 148 -20.14 -20.17 -0.75
CA PRO A 148 -21.59 -20.07 -0.55
C PRO A 148 -22.11 -21.37 0.07
N THR A 149 -22.78 -21.24 1.21
CA THR A 149 -23.54 -22.33 1.84
C THR A 149 -25.03 -22.01 1.79
N GLY A 150 -25.88 -22.95 2.22
CA GLY A 150 -27.34 -22.76 2.14
C GLY A 150 -27.85 -21.53 2.90
N ASP A 151 -27.42 -21.34 4.15
CA ASP A 151 -27.81 -20.18 4.96
C ASP A 151 -26.63 -19.23 5.18
N MET A 152 -26.66 -18.11 4.45
CA MET A 152 -25.67 -17.03 4.57
C MET A 152 -26.13 -15.89 5.49
N THR A 153 -27.28 -16.02 6.15
CA THR A 153 -27.89 -14.94 6.95
C THR A 153 -27.00 -14.51 8.11
N ALA A 154 -26.32 -15.44 8.75
CA ALA A 154 -25.35 -15.13 9.81
C ALA A 154 -24.16 -14.33 9.26
N VAL A 155 -23.60 -14.75 8.12
CA VAL A 155 -22.46 -14.08 7.48
C VAL A 155 -22.83 -12.67 7.03
N ARG A 156 -24.00 -12.50 6.41
CA ARG A 156 -24.53 -11.21 6.00
C ARG A 156 -24.71 -10.25 7.17
N ARG A 157 -25.26 -10.73 8.30
CA ARG A 157 -25.40 -9.93 9.53
C ARG A 157 -24.06 -9.50 10.08
N THR A 158 -23.06 -10.38 10.06
CA THR A 158 -21.70 -10.04 10.47
C THR A 158 -21.08 -8.97 9.57
N ALA A 159 -21.23 -9.10 8.25
CA ALA A 159 -20.75 -8.08 7.30
C ALA A 159 -21.43 -6.72 7.54
N GLN A 160 -22.75 -6.71 7.71
CA GLN A 160 -23.50 -5.49 8.04
C GLN A 160 -22.97 -4.85 9.34
N PHE A 161 -22.78 -5.64 10.40
CA PHE A 161 -22.24 -5.14 11.66
C PHE A 161 -20.87 -4.47 11.51
N PHE A 162 -19.97 -5.04 10.69
CA PHE A 162 -18.67 -4.44 10.43
C PHE A 162 -18.77 -3.15 9.62
N LEU A 163 -19.68 -3.08 8.64
CA LEU A 163 -19.95 -1.86 7.88
C LEU A 163 -20.45 -0.74 8.79
N ASP A 164 -21.45 -1.03 9.62
CA ASP A 164 -22.02 -0.07 10.57
C ASP A 164 -20.94 0.43 11.56
N SER A 165 -20.13 -0.48 12.10
CA SER A 165 -19.03 -0.16 13.02
C SER A 165 -17.96 0.72 12.37
N PHE A 166 -17.68 0.50 11.09
CA PHE A 166 -16.72 1.31 10.34
C PHE A 166 -17.23 2.74 10.14
N GLU A 167 -18.53 2.90 9.87
CA GLU A 167 -19.16 4.22 9.76
C GLU A 167 -19.12 5.01 11.06
N GLU A 168 -19.50 4.37 12.17
CA GLU A 168 -19.48 5.01 13.49
C GLU A 168 -18.08 5.57 13.81
N ARG A 169 -17.04 4.80 13.50
CA ARG A 169 -15.65 5.24 13.64
C ARG A 169 -15.29 6.40 12.72
N LEU A 170 -15.68 6.35 11.45
CA LEU A 170 -15.43 7.46 10.52
C LEU A 170 -16.14 8.74 10.96
N ALA A 171 -17.38 8.64 11.43
CA ALA A 171 -18.15 9.77 11.95
C ALA A 171 -17.51 10.34 13.22
N ALA A 172 -17.05 9.50 14.14
CA ALA A 172 -16.32 9.91 15.34
C ALA A 172 -15.04 10.67 15.00
N GLN A 173 -14.20 10.13 14.09
CA GLN A 173 -12.97 10.78 13.66
C GLN A 173 -13.20 12.12 12.95
N ARG A 174 -14.27 12.25 12.16
CA ARG A 174 -14.64 13.54 11.55
C ARG A 174 -15.00 14.57 12.61
N LYS A 175 -15.82 14.21 13.60
CA LYS A 175 -16.18 15.08 14.71
C LYS A 175 -14.97 15.51 15.54
N GLU A 176 -14.05 14.59 15.82
CA GLU A 176 -12.80 14.92 16.54
C GLU A 176 -11.94 15.92 15.77
N ARG A 177 -11.81 15.76 14.43
CA ARG A 177 -11.10 16.73 13.59
C ARG A 177 -11.77 18.10 13.57
N GLU A 178 -13.10 18.14 13.48
CA GLU A 178 -13.87 19.39 13.51
C GLU A 178 -13.74 20.12 14.86
N MET A 179 -13.67 19.38 15.98
CA MET A 179 -13.46 19.98 17.31
C MET A 179 -12.00 20.40 17.57
N ALA A 180 -11.04 19.84 16.84
CA ALA A 180 -9.61 20.14 16.97
C ALA A 180 -9.13 21.26 16.02
N THR A 181 -10.03 21.80 15.18
CA THR A 181 -9.76 22.92 14.25
C THR A 181 -10.39 24.19 14.78
#